data_AF-A0A6B0V174-F1
#
_entry.id   AF-A0A6B0V174-F1
#
_cell.length_a   1.000
_cell.length_b   1.000
_cell.length_c   1.000
_cell.angle_alpha   90.00
_cell.angle_beta   90.00
_cell.angle_gamma   90.00
#
_symmetry.space_group_name_H-M   'P 1'
#
loop_
_entity.id
_entity.type
_entity.pdbx_description
1 polymer ?
#
loop_
_entity_poly.entity_id
_entity_poly.type
_entity_poly.pdbx_seq_one_letter_code
_entity_poly.pdbx_strand_id
1 'polypeptide(L)'
;KRLVAAFLVILRVCSQDILPPECRPTWYAERLGKYPDALEVLADKDPHFSLVYQSQKQTPEMQCLRTTNIVLSRTTWSAKVTYEYYELEGKDEIKVHGTVVASTLHETNSSISDNTIQFYSGEPQVGPPLATLEVIYNDNHCILTNSNMFGFQVWVRTSDLRTQMEVPYTCTLLYEICSGKPKHFVYTNPKCQNYLSGK
;
A
#
# COMPACT_ATOMS: atom_id res chain seq x y z
N LYS A 1 -13.50 -21.86 43.50
CA LYS A 1 -13.12 -22.63 42.29
C LYS A 1 -14.15 -22.55 41.15
N ARG A 2 -15.48 -22.64 41.41
CA ARG A 2 -16.52 -22.52 40.35
C ARG A 2 -16.68 -21.11 39.74
N LEU A 3 -16.44 -20.04 40.51
CA LEU A 3 -16.48 -18.66 39.99
C LEU A 3 -15.36 -18.33 38.99
N VAL A 4 -14.17 -18.92 39.16
CA VAL A 4 -13.01 -18.66 38.28
C VAL A 4 -13.23 -19.28 36.90
N ALA A 5 -13.87 -20.46 36.85
CA ALA A 5 -14.24 -21.10 35.59
C ALA A 5 -15.31 -20.29 34.83
N ALA A 6 -16.28 -19.70 35.53
CA ALA A 6 -17.27 -18.81 34.91
C ALA A 6 -16.62 -17.53 34.34
N PHE A 7 -15.66 -16.94 35.06
CA PHE A 7 -14.91 -15.77 34.57
C PHE A 7 -14.08 -16.07 33.31
N LEU A 8 -13.44 -17.24 33.25
CA LEU A 8 -12.66 -17.65 32.07
C LEU A 8 -13.54 -17.98 30.86
N VAL A 9 -14.75 -18.50 31.07
CA VAL A 9 -15.73 -18.73 30.00
C VAL A 9 -16.32 -17.41 29.50
N ILE A 10 -16.61 -16.45 30.38
CA ILE A 10 -17.07 -15.11 29.99
C ILE A 10 -15.98 -14.35 29.21
N LEU A 11 -14.71 -14.47 29.60
CA LEU A 11 -13.59 -13.88 28.85
C LEU A 11 -13.37 -14.54 27.48
N ARG A 12 -13.71 -15.82 27.30
CA ARG A 12 -13.68 -16.49 26.00
C ARG A 12 -14.85 -16.13 25.08
N VAL A 13 -15.95 -15.58 25.62
CA VAL A 13 -17.17 -15.28 24.86
C VAL A 13 -17.23 -13.81 24.40
N CYS A 14 -16.29 -12.96 24.81
CA CYS A 14 -16.15 -11.60 24.29
C CYS A 14 -14.93 -11.40 23.38
N SER A 15 -14.32 -12.46 22.86
CA SER A 15 -13.60 -12.37 21.58
C SER A 15 -14.60 -12.58 20.45
N GLN A 16 -15.69 -11.80 20.46
CA GLN A 16 -16.33 -11.49 19.20
C GLN A 16 -15.24 -10.82 18.38
N ASP A 17 -14.99 -11.31 17.17
CA ASP A 17 -14.31 -10.55 16.15
C ASP A 17 -15.07 -9.23 16.06
N ILE A 18 -14.66 -8.23 16.84
CA ILE A 18 -15.01 -6.85 16.59
C ILE A 18 -14.41 -6.67 15.21
N LEU A 19 -15.28 -6.78 14.20
CA LEU A 19 -14.95 -6.39 12.85
C LEU A 19 -14.27 -5.04 13.02
N PRO A 20 -12.96 -4.93 12.68
CA PRO A 20 -12.26 -3.68 12.87
C PRO A 20 -13.14 -2.60 12.25
N PRO A 21 -13.29 -1.43 12.91
CA PRO A 21 -14.10 -0.36 12.36
C PRO A 21 -13.71 -0.24 10.89
N GLU A 22 -14.69 -0.42 9.99
CA GLU A 22 -14.44 -0.44 8.54
C GLU A 22 -13.40 0.63 8.27
N CYS A 23 -12.26 0.24 7.68
CA CYS A 23 -11.11 1.11 7.51
C CYS A 23 -11.51 2.23 6.54
N ARG A 24 -12.21 3.22 7.08
CA ARG A 24 -12.88 4.30 6.38
C ARG A 24 -11.87 5.44 6.36
N PRO A 25 -11.33 5.80 5.19
CA PRO A 25 -10.28 6.81 5.13
C PRO A 25 -10.69 8.15 5.75
N THR A 26 -11.97 8.52 5.66
CA THR A 26 -12.55 9.71 6.29
C THR A 26 -12.46 9.70 7.82
N TRP A 27 -12.63 8.54 8.47
CA TRP A 27 -12.56 8.43 9.93
C TRP A 27 -11.17 8.75 10.48
N TYR A 28 -10.13 8.32 9.76
CA TYR A 28 -8.73 8.62 10.08
C TYR A 28 -8.40 10.07 9.75
N ALA A 29 -8.87 10.56 8.60
CA ALA A 29 -8.63 11.93 8.18
C ALA A 29 -9.11 12.97 9.20
N GLU A 30 -10.33 12.78 9.73
CA GLU A 30 -10.90 13.66 10.76
C GLU A 30 -10.08 13.70 12.06
N ARG A 31 -9.39 12.60 12.40
CA ARG A 31 -8.61 12.45 13.64
C ARG A 31 -7.15 12.86 13.50
N LEU A 32 -6.57 12.56 12.34
CA LEU A 32 -5.18 12.87 12.01
C LEU A 32 -5.03 14.26 11.40
N GLY A 33 -6.14 14.89 11.00
CA GLY A 33 -6.15 16.22 10.39
C GLY A 33 -5.64 16.25 8.94
N LYS A 34 -5.52 15.08 8.29
CA LYS A 34 -5.07 14.95 6.90
C LYS A 34 -5.94 13.96 6.13
N TYR A 35 -6.60 14.44 5.09
CA TYR A 35 -7.33 13.58 4.15
C TYR A 35 -6.34 12.86 3.22
N PRO A 36 -6.60 11.59 2.88
CA PRO A 36 -5.79 10.88 1.89
C PRO A 36 -5.93 11.54 0.53
N ASP A 37 -4.81 11.72 -0.15
CA ASP A 37 -4.75 12.40 -1.43
C ASP A 37 -3.95 11.54 -2.43
N ALA A 38 -4.68 10.91 -3.35
CA ALA A 38 -4.13 10.10 -4.43
C ALA A 38 -3.29 10.93 -5.40
N LEU A 39 -3.63 12.20 -5.60
CA LEU A 39 -2.85 13.09 -6.45
C LEU A 39 -1.55 13.48 -5.75
N GLU A 40 -1.55 13.71 -4.43
CA GLU A 40 -0.34 13.94 -3.64
C GLU A 40 0.63 12.75 -3.78
N VAL A 41 0.13 11.51 -3.72
CA VAL A 41 0.92 10.30 -3.96
C VAL A 41 1.58 10.30 -5.35
N LEU A 42 0.83 10.68 -6.39
CA LEU A 42 1.35 10.73 -7.78
C LEU A 42 2.21 11.98 -8.07
N ALA A 43 2.09 13.03 -7.24
CA ALA A 43 2.81 14.29 -7.41
C ALA A 43 4.13 14.36 -6.63
N ASP A 44 4.47 13.32 -5.84
CA ASP A 44 5.74 13.29 -5.12
C ASP A 44 6.92 13.42 -6.10
N LYS A 45 7.85 14.31 -5.76
CA LYS A 45 9.01 14.67 -6.58
C LYS A 45 10.12 13.63 -6.52
N ASP A 46 10.08 12.71 -5.55
CA ASP A 46 11.01 11.58 -5.45
C ASP A 46 10.25 10.25 -5.48
N PRO A 47 9.77 9.80 -6.66
CA PRO A 47 8.82 8.70 -6.76
C PRO A 47 9.48 7.32 -6.70
N HIS A 48 10.20 7.08 -5.60
CA HIS A 48 10.68 5.75 -5.24
C HIS A 48 9.92 5.30 -4.00
N PHE A 49 8.72 4.74 -4.15
CA PHE A 49 8.08 3.99 -3.07
C PHE A 49 8.34 2.49 -3.27
N SER A 50 8.76 1.81 -2.21
CA SER A 50 8.89 0.35 -2.19
C SER A 50 7.74 -0.24 -1.38
N LEU A 51 7.11 -1.28 -1.91
CA LEU A 51 6.11 -2.06 -1.18
C LEU A 51 6.82 -2.88 -0.10
N VAL A 52 6.55 -2.60 1.17
CA VAL A 52 7.23 -3.30 2.27
C VAL A 52 6.51 -4.57 2.64
N TYR A 53 5.20 -4.50 2.86
CA TYR A 53 4.37 -5.65 3.13
C TYR A 53 2.92 -5.44 2.71
N GLN A 54 2.22 -6.56 2.54
CA GLN A 54 0.82 -6.60 2.12
C GLN A 54 0.04 -7.67 2.91
N SER A 55 -1.28 -7.58 2.90
CA SER A 55 -2.16 -8.52 3.62
C SER A 55 -2.63 -9.71 2.78
N GLN A 56 -2.57 -9.63 1.44
CA GLN A 56 -2.85 -10.76 0.56
C GLN A 56 -1.58 -11.21 -0.17
N LYS A 57 -1.15 -12.44 0.10
CA LYS A 57 0.01 -13.03 -0.59
C LYS A 57 -0.28 -13.21 -2.09
N GLN A 58 0.64 -12.74 -2.95
CA GLN A 58 0.57 -12.96 -4.40
C GLN A 58 1.36 -14.19 -4.83
N THR A 59 0.92 -14.79 -5.94
CA THR A 59 1.65 -15.85 -6.66
C THR A 59 1.59 -15.54 -8.16
N PRO A 60 2.72 -15.35 -8.86
CA PRO A 60 4.09 -15.35 -8.32
C PRO A 60 4.34 -14.18 -7.34
N GLU A 61 5.33 -14.35 -6.46
CA GLU A 61 5.72 -13.30 -5.53
C GLU A 61 6.47 -12.18 -6.27
N MET A 62 6.01 -10.94 -6.11
CA MET A 62 6.63 -9.75 -6.71
C MET A 62 7.64 -9.14 -5.73
N GLN A 63 8.80 -9.78 -5.54
CA GLN A 63 9.77 -9.39 -4.53
C GLN A 63 10.39 -8.02 -4.83
N CYS A 64 10.61 -7.23 -3.78
CA CYS A 64 11.20 -5.89 -3.88
C CYS A 64 10.45 -4.95 -4.85
N LEU A 65 9.13 -5.12 -5.00
CA LEU A 65 8.31 -4.26 -5.84
C LEU A 65 8.44 -2.79 -5.44
N ARG A 66 8.76 -1.94 -6.41
CA ARG A 66 8.93 -0.50 -6.22
C ARG A 66 8.59 0.31 -7.45
N THR A 67 8.23 1.57 -7.24
CA THR A 67 8.23 2.58 -8.30
C THR A 67 9.64 3.08 -8.54
N THR A 68 9.96 3.37 -9.80
CA THR A 68 11.25 3.93 -10.22
C THR A 68 11.11 5.30 -10.86
N ASN A 69 9.91 5.61 -11.37
CA ASN A 69 9.62 6.92 -11.93
C ASN A 69 8.10 7.16 -11.92
N ILE A 70 7.69 8.40 -11.66
CA ILE A 70 6.31 8.86 -11.82
C ILE A 70 6.36 10.19 -12.57
N VAL A 71 5.69 10.25 -13.72
CA VAL A 71 5.60 11.46 -14.55
C VAL A 71 4.16 11.94 -14.56
N LEU A 72 3.85 12.95 -13.75
CA LEU A 72 2.53 13.55 -13.64
C LEU A 72 2.27 14.53 -14.80
N SER A 73 1.14 14.35 -15.48
CA SER A 73 0.58 15.26 -16.47
C SER A 73 -0.61 15.99 -15.86
N ARG A 74 -0.44 17.29 -15.57
CA ARG A 74 -1.52 18.15 -15.04
C ARG A 74 -2.56 18.53 -16.09
N THR A 75 -2.27 18.32 -17.38
CA THR A 75 -3.24 18.56 -18.46
C THR A 75 -4.28 17.45 -18.54
N THR A 76 -3.86 16.21 -18.29
CA THR A 76 -4.71 15.02 -18.36
C THR A 76 -5.09 14.47 -16.98
N TRP A 77 -4.57 15.07 -15.90
CA TRP A 77 -4.72 14.59 -14.51
C TRP A 77 -4.38 13.10 -14.36
N SER A 78 -3.33 12.68 -15.07
CA SER A 78 -2.85 11.30 -15.07
C SER A 78 -1.33 11.26 -14.89
N ALA A 79 -0.80 10.13 -14.44
CA ALA A 79 0.62 9.93 -14.25
C ALA A 79 1.10 8.66 -14.95
N LYS A 80 2.25 8.71 -15.62
CA LYS A 80 2.94 7.51 -16.10
C LYS A 80 3.82 6.98 -14.96
N VAL A 81 3.52 5.78 -14.48
CA VAL A 81 4.24 5.13 -13.37
C VAL A 81 5.08 3.99 -13.92
N THR A 82 6.39 4.07 -13.75
CA THR A 82 7.32 2.98 -14.03
C THR A 82 7.63 2.27 -12.73
N TYR A 83 7.63 0.94 -12.78
CA TYR A 83 7.89 0.10 -11.63
C TYR A 83 8.81 -1.06 -12.01
N GLU A 84 9.41 -1.67 -10.99
CA GLU A 84 10.18 -2.89 -11.13
C GLU A 84 9.98 -3.80 -9.92
N TYR A 85 10.17 -5.09 -10.14
CA TYR A 85 10.20 -6.11 -9.09
C TYR A 85 11.02 -7.31 -9.57
N TYR A 86 11.22 -8.28 -8.69
CA TYR A 86 11.88 -9.53 -8.97
C TYR A 86 10.94 -10.70 -8.73
N GLU A 87 10.92 -11.66 -9.65
CA GLU A 87 10.17 -12.91 -9.50
C GLU A 87 11.11 -14.11 -9.61
N LEU A 88 10.70 -15.21 -8.99
CA LEU A 88 11.41 -16.48 -9.08
C LEU A 88 10.83 -17.31 -10.21
N GLU A 89 11.62 -17.55 -11.25
CA GLU A 89 11.30 -18.51 -12.31
C GLU A 89 12.16 -19.77 -12.11
N GLY A 90 11.60 -20.75 -11.42
CA GLY A 90 12.32 -21.96 -11.02
C GLY A 90 13.38 -21.68 -9.95
N LYS A 91 14.66 -21.64 -10.36
CA LYS A 91 15.80 -21.29 -9.49
C LYS A 91 16.39 -19.92 -9.80
N ASP A 92 16.00 -19.32 -10.92
CA ASP A 92 16.54 -18.05 -11.38
C ASP A 92 15.64 -16.92 -10.90
N GLU A 93 16.27 -15.78 -10.61
CA GLU A 93 15.57 -14.57 -10.23
C GLU A 93 15.60 -13.60 -11.41
N ILE A 94 14.41 -13.23 -11.86
CA ILE A 94 14.24 -12.40 -13.04
C ILE A 94 13.77 -11.03 -12.61
N LYS A 95 14.43 -10.01 -13.16
CA LYS A 95 14.03 -8.62 -12.98
C LYS A 95 12.95 -8.26 -14.00
N VAL A 96 11.79 -7.83 -13.50
CA VAL A 96 10.67 -7.39 -14.32
C VAL A 96 10.55 -5.88 -14.25
N HIS A 97 10.36 -5.25 -15.40
CA HIS A 97 10.09 -3.83 -15.55
C HIS A 97 8.74 -3.62 -16.21
N GLY A 98 7.95 -2.70 -15.69
CA GLY A 98 6.65 -2.37 -16.24
C GLY A 98 6.39 -0.87 -16.25
N THR A 99 5.40 -0.47 -17.03
CA THR A 99 4.86 0.89 -17.00
C THR A 99 3.35 0.83 -17.11
N VAL A 100 2.69 1.62 -16.28
CA VAL A 100 1.24 1.79 -16.26
C VAL A 100 0.90 3.27 -16.29
N VAL A 101 -0.30 3.60 -16.74
CA VAL A 101 -0.86 4.94 -16.58
C VAL A 101 -1.80 4.92 -15.39
N ALA A 102 -1.58 5.82 -14.45
CA ALA A 102 -2.39 6.03 -13.28
C ALA A 102 -3.30 7.24 -13.48
N SER A 103 -4.56 7.16 -13.09
CA SER A 103 -5.46 8.31 -12.95
C SER A 103 -6.10 8.31 -11.57
N THR A 104 -6.30 9.49 -11.01
CA THR A 104 -7.08 9.62 -9.77
C THR A 104 -8.56 9.65 -10.09
N LEU A 105 -9.37 9.08 -9.20
CA LEU A 105 -10.83 9.19 -9.26
C LEU A 105 -11.39 9.77 -7.98
N HIS A 106 -12.40 10.62 -8.16
CA HIS A 106 -13.28 11.08 -7.10
C HIS A 106 -14.39 10.04 -6.88
N GLU A 107 -14.07 8.94 -6.20
CA GLU A 107 -15.02 7.82 -6.08
C GLU A 107 -16.08 8.06 -4.99
N THR A 108 -15.86 9.02 -4.08
CA THR A 108 -16.80 9.32 -2.99
C THR A 108 -17.06 10.82 -2.82
N ASN A 109 -18.33 11.22 -2.88
CA ASN A 109 -18.82 12.58 -2.58
C ASN A 109 -18.54 13.04 -1.12
N SER A 110 -17.80 12.26 -0.32
CA SER A 110 -17.53 12.48 1.10
C SER A 110 -16.07 12.82 1.41
N SER A 111 -15.19 12.85 0.42
CA SER A 111 -13.78 13.26 0.58
C SER A 111 -13.52 14.57 -0.16
N ILE A 112 -12.71 15.46 0.40
CA ILE A 112 -12.32 16.73 -0.25
C ILE A 112 -11.30 16.46 -1.37
N SER A 113 -10.57 15.36 -1.27
CA SER A 113 -9.52 14.91 -2.19
C SER A 113 -9.83 13.52 -2.73
N ASP A 114 -9.50 13.27 -4.00
CA ASP A 114 -9.54 11.94 -4.61
C ASP A 114 -8.65 11.00 -3.79
N ASN A 115 -9.20 9.88 -3.33
CA ASN A 115 -8.44 8.87 -2.59
C ASN A 115 -8.25 7.57 -3.37
N THR A 116 -8.71 7.48 -4.61
CA THR A 116 -8.55 6.27 -5.46
C THR A 116 -7.57 6.53 -6.60
N ILE A 117 -6.68 5.57 -6.85
CA ILE A 117 -5.82 5.49 -8.03
C ILE A 117 -6.22 4.29 -8.88
N GLN A 118 -6.54 4.51 -10.16
CA GLN A 118 -6.77 3.45 -11.14
C GLN A 118 -5.58 3.33 -12.09
N PHE A 119 -5.15 2.10 -12.35
CA PHE A 119 -4.01 1.79 -13.23
C PHE A 119 -4.49 1.15 -14.53
N TYR A 120 -3.90 1.58 -15.65
CA TYR A 120 -4.21 1.12 -17.00
C TYR A 120 -2.93 0.70 -17.73
N SER A 121 -3.06 -0.23 -18.68
CA SER A 121 -1.96 -0.61 -19.59
C SER A 121 -1.66 0.45 -20.66
N GLY A 122 -2.62 1.35 -20.92
CA GLY A 122 -2.56 2.39 -21.94
C GLY A 122 -3.26 3.67 -21.50
N GLU A 123 -4.01 4.31 -22.38
CA GLU A 123 -4.71 5.56 -22.05
C GLU A 123 -5.76 5.35 -20.94
N PRO A 124 -5.88 6.30 -19.98
CA PRO A 124 -6.89 6.22 -18.93
C PRO A 124 -8.29 6.13 -19.51
N GLN A 125 -9.18 5.41 -18.81
CA GLN A 125 -10.60 5.27 -19.17
C GLN A 125 -10.89 4.55 -20.50
N VAL A 126 -9.86 4.05 -21.19
CA VAL A 126 -9.99 3.16 -22.34
C VAL A 126 -9.89 1.70 -21.87
N GLY A 127 -11.04 1.10 -21.56
CA GLY A 127 -11.14 -0.27 -21.05
C GLY A 127 -11.12 -0.38 -19.52
N PRO A 128 -11.27 -1.58 -18.95
CA PRO A 128 -11.29 -1.77 -17.50
C PRO A 128 -9.88 -1.50 -16.91
N PRO A 129 -9.80 -0.91 -15.70
CA PRO A 129 -8.52 -0.71 -15.03
C PRO A 129 -7.89 -2.08 -14.69
N LEU A 130 -6.57 -2.16 -14.83
CA LEU A 130 -5.76 -3.31 -14.42
C LEU A 130 -5.81 -3.52 -12.90
N ALA A 131 -5.83 -2.41 -12.16
CA ALA A 131 -5.90 -2.40 -10.71
C ALA A 131 -6.52 -1.09 -10.22
N THR A 132 -7.18 -1.17 -9.07
CA THR A 132 -7.69 0.00 -8.33
C THR A 132 -7.08 -0.03 -6.93
N LEU A 133 -6.57 1.11 -6.50
CA LEU A 133 -5.85 1.29 -5.26
C LEU A 133 -6.50 2.43 -4.47
N GLU A 134 -7.11 2.09 -3.34
CA GLU A 134 -7.65 3.05 -2.40
C GLU A 134 -6.53 3.51 -1.46
N VAL A 135 -6.27 4.80 -1.40
CA VAL A 135 -5.38 5.46 -0.45
C VAL A 135 -6.15 5.71 0.84
N ILE A 136 -5.68 5.10 1.92
CA ILE A 136 -6.29 5.23 3.25
C ILE A 136 -5.58 6.32 4.04
N TYR A 137 -4.25 6.37 3.92
CA TYR A 137 -3.39 7.35 4.55
C TYR A 137 -2.13 7.55 3.71
N ASN A 138 -1.65 8.78 3.60
CA ASN A 138 -0.38 9.09 2.96
C ASN A 138 0.30 10.28 3.65
N ASP A 139 1.62 10.19 3.80
CA ASP A 139 2.48 11.31 4.15
C ASP A 139 3.77 11.26 3.31
N ASN A 140 4.75 12.07 3.68
CA ASN A 140 6.03 12.13 2.96
C ASN A 140 6.87 10.84 3.09
N HIS A 141 6.56 9.94 4.02
CA HIS A 141 7.40 8.78 4.32
C HIS A 141 6.73 7.48 3.96
N CYS A 142 5.40 7.38 4.12
CA CYS A 142 4.68 6.15 3.85
C CYS A 142 3.26 6.37 3.35
N ILE A 143 2.73 5.31 2.73
CA ILE A 143 1.39 5.25 2.18
C ILE A 143 0.78 3.93 2.63
N LEU A 144 -0.40 4.01 3.24
CA LEU A 144 -1.27 2.87 3.49
C LEU A 144 -2.34 2.85 2.40
N THR A 145 -2.41 1.75 1.67
CA THR A 145 -3.38 1.56 0.60
C THR A 145 -4.12 0.24 0.74
N ASN A 146 -5.23 0.08 0.02
CA ASN A 146 -5.96 -1.16 -0.12
C ASN A 146 -6.31 -1.42 -1.58
N SER A 147 -6.23 -2.68 -2.01
CA SER A 147 -6.62 -3.10 -3.36
C SER A 147 -7.17 -4.52 -3.34
N ASN A 148 -7.98 -4.87 -4.34
CA ASN A 148 -8.48 -6.25 -4.46
C ASN A 148 -7.35 -7.28 -4.62
N MET A 149 -6.29 -6.91 -5.34
CA MET A 149 -5.16 -7.80 -5.64
C MET A 149 -4.32 -8.06 -4.37
N PHE A 150 -3.84 -7.00 -3.71
CA PHE A 150 -2.86 -7.13 -2.62
C PHE A 150 -3.46 -6.98 -1.21
N GLY A 151 -4.75 -6.63 -1.11
CA GLY A 151 -5.37 -6.17 0.13
C GLY A 151 -4.73 -4.89 0.64
N PHE A 152 -4.69 -4.73 1.96
CA PHE A 152 -3.93 -3.66 2.61
C PHE A 152 -2.43 -3.79 2.32
N GLN A 153 -1.80 -2.67 2.01
CA GLN A 153 -0.39 -2.55 1.64
C GLN A 153 0.24 -1.36 2.35
N VAL A 154 1.50 -1.49 2.74
CA VAL A 154 2.31 -0.37 3.21
C VAL A 154 3.46 -0.14 2.25
N TRP A 155 3.42 1.03 1.62
CA TRP A 155 4.48 1.55 0.77
C TRP A 155 5.30 2.55 1.57
N VAL A 156 6.62 2.49 1.45
CA VAL A 156 7.53 3.39 2.15
C VAL A 156 8.46 4.03 1.14
N ARG A 157 8.79 5.30 1.37
CA ARG A 157 9.80 6.00 0.58
C ARG A 157 11.11 5.21 0.64
N THR A 158 11.62 4.87 -0.53
CA THR A 158 12.78 3.98 -0.70
C THR A 158 14.05 4.58 -0.11
N SER A 159 14.18 5.92 -0.11
CA SER A 159 15.31 6.60 0.56
C SER A 159 15.28 6.43 2.08
N ASP A 160 14.10 6.38 2.71
CA ASP A 160 13.95 6.09 4.14
C ASP A 160 14.34 4.64 4.45
N LEU A 161 13.93 3.67 3.61
CA LEU A 161 14.36 2.26 3.74
C LEU A 161 15.88 2.05 3.55
N ARG A 162 16.53 2.92 2.77
CA ARG A 162 17.99 2.87 2.55
C ARG A 162 18.78 3.44 3.73
N THR A 163 18.25 4.48 4.36
CA THR A 163 19.00 5.27 5.36
C THR A 163 18.66 4.87 6.78
N GLN A 164 17.37 4.66 7.07
CA GLN A 164 16.86 4.37 8.41
C GLN A 164 16.56 2.88 8.59
N MET A 165 16.31 2.15 7.50
CA MET A 165 15.94 0.73 7.51
C MET A 165 14.67 0.42 8.32
N GLU A 166 13.82 1.42 8.53
CA GLU A 166 12.61 1.32 9.33
C GLU A 166 11.38 1.74 8.53
N VAL A 167 10.24 1.12 8.88
CA VAL A 167 8.93 1.50 8.37
C VAL A 167 8.35 2.55 9.33
N PRO A 168 7.88 3.70 8.83
CA PRO A 168 7.25 4.69 9.69
C PRO A 168 6.11 4.09 10.52
N TYR A 169 6.20 4.29 11.84
CA TYR A 169 5.29 3.66 12.81
C TYR A 169 3.81 3.93 12.51
N THR A 170 3.47 5.13 12.03
CA THR A 170 2.10 5.51 11.69
C THR A 170 1.46 4.54 10.68
N CYS A 171 2.12 4.24 9.56
CA CYS A 171 1.57 3.29 8.58
C CYS A 171 1.53 1.86 9.12
N THR A 172 2.46 1.46 9.99
CA THR A 172 2.41 0.15 10.65
C THR A 172 1.22 0.03 11.58
N LEU A 173 1.00 1.02 12.45
CA LEU A 173 -0.12 1.06 13.37
C LEU A 173 -1.46 1.05 12.62
N LEU A 174 -1.60 1.92 11.62
CA LEU A 174 -2.82 2.00 10.81
C LEU A 174 -3.08 0.69 10.05
N TYR A 175 -2.04 0.05 9.50
CA TYR A 175 -2.19 -1.26 8.88
C TYR A 175 -2.70 -2.33 9.85
N GLU A 176 -2.18 -2.34 11.09
CA GLU A 176 -2.59 -3.32 12.11
C GLU A 176 -4.06 -3.11 12.52
N ILE A 177 -4.47 -1.86 12.69
CA ILE A 177 -5.86 -1.50 13.00
C ILE A 177 -6.79 -1.86 11.83
N CYS A 178 -6.39 -1.52 10.59
CA CYS A 178 -7.25 -1.67 9.42
C CYS A 178 -7.35 -3.11 8.90
N SER A 179 -6.21 -3.81 8.79
CA SER A 179 -6.19 -5.11 8.15
C SER A 179 -6.59 -6.24 9.09
N GLY A 180 -6.17 -6.17 10.36
CA GLY A 180 -6.23 -7.29 11.30
C GLY A 180 -5.54 -8.57 10.80
N LYS A 181 -4.71 -8.49 9.75
CA LYS A 181 -4.16 -9.64 9.01
C LYS A 181 -2.65 -9.75 9.16
N PRO A 182 -2.08 -10.96 8.95
CA PRO A 182 -0.63 -11.13 8.90
C PRO A 182 0.02 -10.30 7.79
N LYS A 183 1.24 -9.81 8.07
CA LYS A 183 2.08 -9.10 7.10
C LYS A 183 2.81 -10.11 6.22
N HIS A 184 2.58 -10.04 4.91
CA HIS A 184 3.41 -10.72 3.91
C HIS A 184 4.45 -9.73 3.40
N PHE A 185 5.71 -9.94 3.79
CA PHE A 185 6.80 -9.04 3.42
C PHE A 185 7.17 -9.21 1.95
N VAL A 186 7.21 -8.08 1.26
CA VAL A 186 7.64 -7.94 -0.13
C VAL A 186 9.05 -7.35 -0.18
N TYR A 187 9.37 -6.44 0.75
CA TYR A 187 10.70 -5.89 0.95
C TYR A 187 11.41 -6.60 2.08
N THR A 188 12.54 -7.22 1.77
CA THR A 188 13.39 -7.92 2.76
C THR A 188 14.81 -7.41 2.69
N ASN A 189 15.34 -6.93 3.82
CA ASN A 189 16.74 -6.56 3.99
C ASN A 189 17.58 -7.83 4.31
N PRO A 190 18.79 -8.02 3.73
CA PRO A 190 19.51 -7.13 2.82
C PRO A 190 19.21 -7.31 1.34
N LYS A 191 18.39 -8.31 0.99
CA LYS A 191 18.12 -8.71 -0.40
C LYS A 191 17.73 -7.50 -1.28
N CYS A 192 16.69 -6.78 -0.90
CA CYS A 192 16.22 -5.64 -1.69
C CYS A 192 17.22 -4.49 -1.69
N GLN A 193 17.96 -4.25 -0.59
CA GLN A 193 18.98 -3.20 -0.54
C GLN A 193 20.15 -3.44 -1.51
N ASN A 194 20.52 -4.69 -1.74
CA ASN A 194 21.55 -5.02 -2.71
C ASN A 194 21.12 -4.64 -4.13
N TYR A 195 19.86 -4.92 -4.50
CA TYR A 195 19.30 -4.49 -5.79
C TYR A 195 19.21 -2.97 -5.94
N LEU A 196 18.98 -2.24 -4.85
CA LEU A 196 19.01 -0.76 -4.86
C LEU A 196 20.43 -0.22 -5.10
N SER A 197 21.45 -0.96 -4.71
CA SER A 197 22.86 -0.52 -4.75
C SER A 197 23.58 -0.90 -6.04
N GLY A 198 22.92 -1.62 -6.96
CA GLY A 198 23.52 -2.08 -8.21
C GLY A 198 24.68 -3.06 -8.01
N LYS A 199 24.69 -3.78 -6.89
CA LYS A 199 25.66 -4.83 -6.57
C LYS A 199 25.05 -6.21 -6.74
#